data_AF-A0A397TSR2-F1
#
_entry.id   AF-A0A397TSR2-F1
#
_cell.length_a   1.000
_cell.length_b   1.000
_cell.length_c   1.000
_cell.angle_alpha   90.00
_cell.angle_beta   90.00
_cell.angle_gamma   90.00
#
_symmetry.space_group_name_H-M   'P 1'
#
loop_
_entity.id
_entity.type
_entity.pdbx_description
1 polymer ?
#
loop_
_entity_poly.entity_id
_entity_poly.type
_entity_poly.pdbx_seq_one_letter_code
_entity_poly.pdbx_strand_id
1 'polypeptide(L)'
;MGFDNPMISDILIQDLPFQVYAFILGKLRVWILGIGKSNKPEWNYAGTGYKAAFIYMYQKQRCIFFEEFDDDEYTLTIYDKQMEISKTFINVDPDLLWKQVNCLQQYNGKELFGLEETYTQNLIRSIKVPTCSLDKWNNNQIMECVYNYHLKCRLSTHINWLEWFNQWQEETSTIIELQTKLHAWKAMLKAIGCTEITPFNKDQPEFTFWSRSHNPEIDKANLELLYKQGFLNPIPSTFWKCFRQTLDKNKRGFNGKTRILSIIADNFTYDYINTNLNVSNDAICYARKHARLHGPGCVALNKPIITRQKILAKKQQALDAFLMDKAHVVMSSYKTDTATNEPVHYLKHTKKALWEKFHEQYPD
;
A
#
# COMPACT_ATOMS: atom_id res chain seq x y z
N MET A 1 -50.87 -17.40 -22.10
CA MET A 1 -50.25 -16.37 -21.25
C MET A 1 -50.19 -15.11 -22.11
N GLY A 2 -50.90 -14.04 -21.75
CA GLY A 2 -51.25 -12.90 -22.62
C GLY A 2 -50.10 -11.99 -23.08
N PHE A 3 -48.91 -12.53 -23.34
CA PHE A 3 -47.76 -11.78 -23.88
C PHE A 3 -47.99 -11.26 -25.30
N ASP A 4 -48.96 -11.80 -26.03
CA ASP A 4 -49.38 -11.30 -27.36
C ASP A 4 -50.35 -10.10 -27.27
N ASN A 5 -50.71 -9.67 -26.05
CA ASN A 5 -51.53 -8.47 -25.87
C ASN A 5 -50.61 -7.24 -25.88
N PRO A 6 -50.70 -6.35 -26.89
CA PRO A 6 -49.83 -5.18 -27.00
C PRO A 6 -49.92 -4.27 -25.77
N MET A 7 -51.07 -4.17 -25.10
CA MET A 7 -51.16 -3.40 -23.85
C MET A 7 -50.33 -4.01 -22.70
N ILE A 8 -50.29 -5.34 -22.58
CA ILE A 8 -49.49 -6.00 -21.54
C ILE A 8 -48.00 -5.84 -21.87
N SER A 9 -47.62 -5.96 -23.15
CA SER A 9 -46.24 -5.73 -23.59
C SER A 9 -45.83 -4.27 -23.35
N ASP A 10 -46.68 -3.30 -23.66
CA ASP A 10 -46.36 -1.87 -23.49
C ASP A 10 -46.16 -1.52 -22.01
N ILE A 11 -47.00 -2.07 -21.12
CA ILE A 11 -46.85 -1.89 -19.67
C ILE A 11 -45.53 -2.52 -19.18
N LEU A 12 -45.22 -3.74 -19.62
CA LEU A 12 -43.97 -4.41 -19.24
C LEU A 12 -42.73 -3.70 -19.79
N ILE A 13 -42.84 -3.06 -20.96
CA ILE A 13 -41.77 -2.28 -21.59
C ILE A 13 -41.56 -0.94 -20.87
N GLN A 14 -42.61 -0.31 -20.35
CA GLN A 14 -42.51 0.95 -19.59
C GLN A 14 -41.69 0.81 -18.31
N ASP A 15 -41.74 -0.35 -17.66
CA ASP A 15 -40.99 -0.64 -16.44
C ASP A 15 -39.52 -1.03 -16.70
N LEU A 16 -39.11 -1.23 -17.96
CA LEU A 16 -37.74 -1.58 -18.29
C LEU A 16 -36.84 -0.33 -18.29
N PRO A 17 -35.76 -0.31 -17.48
CA PRO A 17 -34.84 0.81 -17.45
C PRO A 17 -34.03 0.96 -18.74
N PHE A 18 -33.99 -0.09 -19.57
CA PHE A 18 -33.31 -0.10 -20.86
C PHE A 18 -33.96 -1.11 -21.81
N GLN A 19 -34.06 -0.75 -23.10
CA GLN A 19 -34.55 -1.63 -24.16
C GLN A 19 -33.38 -2.08 -25.04
N VAL A 20 -33.28 -3.39 -25.22
CA VAL A 20 -32.29 -4.00 -26.10
C VAL A 20 -32.57 -3.58 -27.55
N TYR A 21 -31.54 -3.13 -28.25
CA TYR A 21 -31.60 -2.86 -29.68
C TYR A 21 -30.39 -3.44 -30.40
N ALA A 22 -30.44 -3.45 -31.73
CA ALA A 22 -29.34 -3.91 -32.54
C ALA A 22 -29.07 -2.97 -33.69
N PHE A 23 -27.80 -2.83 -34.05
CA PHE A 23 -27.36 -2.13 -35.25
C PHE A 23 -26.48 -3.06 -36.10
N ILE A 24 -26.23 -2.63 -37.35
CA ILE A 24 -25.43 -3.40 -38.30
C ILE A 24 -24.05 -2.75 -38.42
N LEU A 25 -23.01 -3.50 -38.13
CA LEU A 25 -21.61 -3.12 -38.34
C LEU A 25 -21.01 -4.01 -39.43
N GLY A 26 -21.02 -3.52 -40.67
CA GLY A 26 -20.64 -4.32 -41.84
C GLY A 26 -21.48 -5.59 -41.98
N LYS A 27 -20.91 -6.76 -41.67
CA LYS A 27 -21.62 -8.06 -41.69
C LYS A 27 -22.07 -8.53 -40.30
N LEU A 28 -21.73 -7.79 -39.26
CA LEU A 28 -22.07 -8.12 -37.88
C LEU A 28 -23.40 -7.45 -37.53
N ARG A 29 -24.25 -8.19 -36.82
CA ARG A 29 -25.38 -7.62 -36.09
C ARG A 29 -24.98 -7.55 -34.63
N VAL A 30 -24.82 -6.34 -34.12
CA VAL A 30 -24.40 -6.08 -32.74
C VAL A 30 -25.64 -5.71 -31.94
N TRP A 31 -25.87 -6.43 -30.84
CA TRP A 31 -26.94 -6.19 -29.88
C TRP A 31 -26.39 -5.43 -28.69
N ILE A 32 -26.99 -4.31 -28.34
CA ILE A 32 -26.71 -3.59 -27.10
C ILE A 32 -27.69 -4.08 -26.04
N LEU A 33 -27.16 -4.74 -25.02
CA LEU A 33 -27.90 -5.45 -23.98
C LEU A 33 -28.02 -4.64 -22.68
N GLY A 34 -27.11 -3.69 -22.47
CA GLY A 34 -27.12 -2.79 -21.32
C GLY A 34 -26.27 -1.56 -21.59
N ILE A 35 -26.58 -0.45 -20.91
CA ILE A 35 -25.82 0.79 -21.02
C ILE A 35 -25.39 1.24 -19.63
N GLY A 36 -24.09 1.50 -19.48
CA GLY A 36 -23.50 2.17 -18.33
C GLY A 36 -22.80 3.46 -18.75
N LYS A 37 -22.75 4.44 -17.86
CA LYS A 37 -22.08 5.73 -18.09
C LYS A 37 -20.86 5.88 -17.17
N SER A 38 -19.76 6.38 -17.72
CA SER A 38 -18.57 6.81 -16.98
C SER A 38 -18.23 8.27 -17.29
N ASN A 39 -17.25 8.79 -16.55
CA ASN A 39 -16.69 10.12 -16.80
C ASN A 39 -15.48 10.09 -17.74
N LYS A 40 -15.17 8.95 -18.37
CA LYS A 40 -13.95 8.78 -19.17
C LYS A 40 -14.22 9.00 -20.67
N PRO A 41 -13.71 10.09 -21.27
CA PRO A 41 -13.93 10.37 -22.69
C PRO A 41 -13.28 9.35 -23.60
N GLU A 42 -12.16 8.76 -23.17
CA GLU A 42 -11.45 7.70 -23.91
C GLU A 42 -12.31 6.48 -24.22
N TRP A 43 -13.37 6.25 -23.43
CA TRP A 43 -14.32 5.16 -23.60
C TRP A 43 -15.66 5.60 -24.18
N ASN A 44 -15.70 6.76 -24.85
CA ASN A 44 -16.94 7.40 -25.30
C ASN A 44 -17.98 7.50 -24.16
N TYR A 45 -17.50 7.71 -22.92
CA TYR A 45 -18.30 7.77 -21.71
C TYR A 45 -19.06 6.49 -21.35
N ALA A 46 -18.73 5.34 -21.95
CA ALA A 46 -19.24 4.04 -21.50
C ALA A 46 -18.64 3.67 -20.13
N GLY A 47 -19.42 2.99 -19.31
CA GLY A 47 -19.03 2.59 -17.96
C GLY A 47 -19.71 1.31 -17.49
N THR A 48 -19.51 0.99 -16.21
CA THR A 48 -19.99 -0.24 -15.54
C THR A 48 -21.44 -0.57 -15.88
N GLY A 49 -21.67 -1.79 -16.39
CA GLY A 49 -22.97 -2.27 -16.83
C GLY A 49 -23.30 -2.03 -18.31
N TYR A 50 -22.37 -1.48 -19.09
CA TYR A 50 -22.45 -1.56 -20.55
C TYR A 50 -22.26 -3.01 -20.99
N LYS A 51 -23.16 -3.50 -21.84
CA LYS A 51 -23.11 -4.87 -22.37
C LYS A 51 -23.46 -4.88 -23.84
N ALA A 52 -22.66 -5.55 -24.64
CA ALA A 52 -22.93 -5.78 -26.05
C ALA A 52 -22.71 -7.25 -26.40
N ALA A 53 -23.34 -7.71 -27.48
CA ALA A 53 -23.10 -9.04 -27.99
C ALA A 53 -23.22 -9.08 -29.50
N PHE A 54 -22.52 -10.00 -30.13
CA PHE A 54 -22.75 -10.34 -31.52
C PHE A 54 -22.38 -11.80 -31.79
N ILE A 55 -22.84 -12.31 -32.93
CA ILE A 55 -22.59 -13.69 -33.33
C ILE A 55 -21.61 -13.69 -34.50
N TYR A 56 -20.51 -14.42 -34.36
CA TYR A 56 -19.48 -14.52 -35.39
C TYR A 56 -18.80 -15.89 -35.40
N MET A 57 -18.03 -16.17 -36.45
CA MET A 57 -17.27 -17.41 -36.58
C MET A 57 -15.91 -17.30 -35.89
N TYR A 58 -15.67 -18.11 -34.86
CA TYR A 58 -14.38 -18.24 -34.18
C TYR A 58 -13.89 -19.68 -34.29
N GLN A 59 -12.63 -19.89 -34.70
CA GLN A 59 -12.05 -21.24 -34.86
C GLN A 59 -12.92 -22.23 -35.67
N LYS A 60 -13.57 -21.73 -36.74
CA LYS A 60 -14.51 -22.48 -37.61
C LYS A 60 -15.81 -22.93 -36.94
N GLN A 61 -16.15 -22.37 -35.76
CA GLN A 61 -17.43 -22.57 -35.10
C GLN A 61 -18.18 -21.24 -34.94
N ARG A 62 -19.51 -21.29 -34.91
CA ARG A 62 -20.36 -20.12 -34.68
C ARG A 62 -20.45 -19.89 -33.17
N CYS A 63 -19.99 -18.75 -32.71
CA CYS A 63 -19.87 -18.39 -31.30
C CYS A 63 -20.59 -17.07 -31.01
N ILE A 64 -21.00 -16.88 -29.75
CA ILE A 64 -21.47 -15.60 -29.24
C ILE A 64 -20.29 -14.88 -28.61
N PHE A 65 -20.03 -13.68 -29.08
CA PHE A 65 -19.11 -12.74 -28.47
C PHE A 65 -19.93 -11.88 -27.53
N PHE A 66 -19.59 -11.92 -26.25
CA PHE A 66 -20.26 -11.16 -25.20
C PHE A 66 -19.26 -10.18 -24.60
N GLU A 67 -19.57 -8.91 -24.74
CA GLU A 67 -18.73 -7.79 -24.39
C GLU A 67 -19.33 -7.08 -23.18
N GLU A 68 -18.52 -6.90 -22.15
CA GLU A 68 -18.92 -6.22 -20.92
C GLU A 68 -17.89 -5.17 -20.55
N PHE A 69 -18.40 -4.09 -19.95
CA PHE A 69 -17.57 -3.08 -19.32
C PHE A 69 -17.83 -3.09 -17.82
N ASP A 70 -16.82 -3.41 -17.02
CA ASP A 70 -16.90 -3.41 -15.56
C ASP A 70 -15.57 -2.93 -14.95
N ASP A 71 -15.66 -2.15 -13.85
CA ASP A 71 -14.52 -1.69 -13.05
C ASP A 71 -13.29 -1.20 -13.85
N ASP A 72 -13.54 -0.34 -14.84
CA ASP A 72 -12.50 0.28 -15.67
C ASP A 72 -11.78 -0.68 -16.66
N GLU A 73 -12.33 -1.88 -16.89
CA GLU A 73 -11.80 -2.89 -17.80
C GLU A 73 -12.85 -3.39 -18.80
N TYR A 74 -12.40 -3.67 -20.02
CA TYR A 74 -13.18 -4.36 -21.04
C TYR A 74 -13.00 -5.86 -20.87
N THR A 75 -14.11 -6.58 -20.80
CA THR A 75 -14.15 -8.04 -20.79
C THR A 75 -14.84 -8.53 -22.06
N LEU A 76 -14.22 -9.49 -22.74
CA LEU A 76 -14.82 -10.22 -23.85
C LEU A 76 -14.85 -11.71 -23.49
N THR A 77 -16.05 -12.26 -23.43
CA THR A 77 -16.28 -13.69 -23.24
C THR A 77 -16.86 -14.28 -24.51
N ILE A 78 -16.23 -15.35 -25.01
CA ILE A 78 -16.68 -16.09 -26.20
C ILE A 78 -17.38 -17.36 -25.73
N TYR A 79 -18.65 -17.48 -26.05
CA TYR A 79 -19.46 -18.66 -25.79
C TYR A 79 -19.59 -19.51 -27.04
N ASP A 80 -19.48 -20.83 -26.88
CA ASP A 80 -19.74 -21.78 -27.96
C ASP A 80 -21.25 -22.01 -28.17
N LYS A 81 -21.60 -23.00 -29.00
CA LYS A 81 -23.00 -23.33 -29.30
C LYS A 81 -23.73 -23.95 -28.10
N GLN A 82 -23.00 -24.50 -27.14
CA GLN A 82 -23.51 -25.10 -25.92
C GLN A 82 -23.64 -24.08 -24.78
N MET A 83 -23.32 -22.80 -25.03
CA MET A 83 -23.25 -21.72 -24.04
C MET A 83 -22.17 -21.96 -22.99
N GLU A 84 -21.14 -22.76 -23.31
CA GLU A 84 -19.96 -22.91 -22.48
C GLU A 84 -18.93 -21.83 -22.82
N ILE A 85 -18.20 -21.37 -21.80
CA ILE A 85 -17.15 -20.36 -21.98
C ILE A 85 -15.98 -21.01 -22.73
N SER A 86 -15.78 -20.60 -23.98
CA SER A 86 -14.64 -21.03 -24.78
C SER A 86 -13.37 -20.30 -24.37
N LYS A 87 -13.45 -18.96 -24.26
CA LYS A 87 -12.35 -18.08 -23.85
C LYS A 87 -12.87 -16.78 -23.24
N THR A 88 -12.08 -16.20 -22.35
CA THR A 88 -12.28 -14.85 -21.81
C THR A 88 -11.01 -14.03 -21.98
N PHE A 89 -11.18 -12.78 -22.42
CA PHE A 89 -10.11 -11.78 -22.58
C PHE A 89 -10.46 -10.55 -21.75
N ILE A 90 -9.47 -9.98 -21.06
CA ILE A 90 -9.65 -8.80 -20.21
C ILE A 90 -8.54 -7.81 -20.53
N ASN A 91 -8.89 -6.54 -20.76
CA ASN A 91 -7.93 -5.47 -21.00
C ASN A 91 -8.53 -4.09 -20.66
N VAL A 92 -7.67 -3.11 -20.38
CA VAL A 92 -8.07 -1.70 -20.17
C VAL A 92 -8.32 -0.99 -21.50
N ASP A 93 -7.70 -1.47 -22.58
CA ASP A 93 -7.79 -0.90 -23.92
C ASP A 93 -8.52 -1.87 -24.87
N PRO A 94 -9.60 -1.44 -25.54
CA PRO A 94 -10.41 -2.32 -26.40
C PRO A 94 -9.68 -2.71 -27.69
N ASP A 95 -8.79 -1.87 -28.22
CA ASP A 95 -7.98 -2.20 -29.40
C ASP A 95 -6.91 -3.23 -29.05
N LEU A 96 -6.29 -3.10 -27.87
CA LEU A 96 -5.34 -4.11 -27.38
C LEU A 96 -6.04 -5.44 -27.08
N LEU A 97 -7.26 -5.40 -26.52
CA LEU A 97 -8.08 -6.59 -26.31
C LEU A 97 -8.32 -7.31 -27.64
N TRP A 98 -8.84 -6.62 -28.64
CA TRP A 98 -9.17 -7.23 -29.94
C TRP A 98 -7.93 -7.69 -30.73
N LYS A 99 -6.77 -7.06 -30.53
CA LYS A 99 -5.48 -7.59 -31.02
C LYS A 99 -5.13 -8.95 -30.40
N GLN A 100 -5.42 -9.18 -29.12
CA GLN A 100 -5.18 -10.48 -28.45
C GLN A 100 -6.12 -11.58 -28.96
N VAL A 101 -7.38 -11.25 -29.25
CA VAL A 101 -8.35 -12.21 -29.81
C VAL A 101 -7.91 -12.69 -31.20
N ASN A 102 -7.21 -11.82 -31.93
CA ASN A 102 -6.65 -12.08 -33.26
C ASN A 102 -7.73 -12.46 -34.30
N CYS A 103 -8.87 -11.78 -34.24
CA CYS A 103 -9.93 -11.85 -35.26
C CYS A 103 -10.59 -10.47 -35.42
N LEU A 104 -11.32 -10.27 -36.53
CA LEU A 104 -12.05 -9.02 -36.82
C LEU A 104 -11.17 -7.75 -36.81
N GLN A 105 -9.88 -7.89 -37.12
CA GLN A 105 -8.88 -6.81 -37.10
C GLN A 105 -9.14 -5.67 -38.09
N GLN A 106 -10.11 -5.82 -38.99
CA GLN A 106 -10.55 -4.74 -39.87
C GLN A 106 -11.37 -3.66 -39.16
N TYR A 107 -11.88 -3.94 -37.96
CA TYR A 107 -12.61 -2.99 -37.13
C TYR A 107 -11.74 -2.54 -35.96
N ASN A 108 -11.96 -1.31 -35.50
CA ASN A 108 -11.40 -0.87 -34.24
C ASN A 108 -12.19 -1.50 -33.07
N GLY A 109 -11.58 -1.55 -31.89
CA GLY A 109 -12.19 -2.17 -30.72
C GLY A 109 -13.47 -1.44 -30.30
N LYS A 110 -13.52 -0.11 -30.40
CA LYS A 110 -14.69 0.68 -30.01
C LYS A 110 -15.90 0.49 -30.94
N GLU A 111 -15.66 0.25 -32.23
CA GLU A 111 -16.66 -0.09 -33.23
C GLU A 111 -17.28 -1.45 -32.90
N LEU A 112 -16.46 -2.46 -32.59
CA LEU A 112 -16.93 -3.79 -32.21
C LEU A 112 -17.79 -3.76 -30.95
N PHE A 113 -17.34 -2.99 -29.95
CA PHE A 113 -18.12 -2.71 -28.74
C PHE A 113 -19.34 -1.80 -28.98
N GLY A 114 -19.57 -1.28 -30.19
CA GLY A 114 -20.69 -0.39 -30.51
C GLY A 114 -20.65 1.00 -29.91
N LEU A 115 -19.50 1.43 -29.39
CA LEU A 115 -19.32 2.72 -28.74
C LEU A 115 -19.20 3.90 -29.71
N GLU A 116 -18.94 3.62 -30.99
CA GLU A 116 -18.91 4.65 -32.05
C GLU A 116 -20.27 4.88 -32.69
N GLU A 117 -21.27 4.05 -32.38
CA GLU A 117 -22.60 4.16 -32.94
C GLU A 117 -23.34 5.37 -32.33
N THR A 118 -23.93 6.19 -33.19
CA THR A 118 -24.44 7.52 -32.81
C THR A 118 -25.60 7.43 -31.81
N TYR A 119 -26.52 6.47 -32.00
CA TYR A 119 -27.64 6.26 -31.10
C TYR A 119 -27.18 5.81 -29.70
N THR A 120 -26.19 4.92 -29.64
CA THR A 120 -25.51 4.45 -28.42
C THR A 120 -24.88 5.61 -27.66
N GLN A 121 -24.14 6.48 -28.36
CA GLN A 121 -23.56 7.67 -27.75
C GLN A 121 -24.61 8.64 -27.21
N ASN A 122 -25.71 8.84 -27.94
CA ASN A 122 -26.80 9.69 -27.48
C ASN A 122 -27.49 9.13 -26.24
N LEU A 123 -27.71 7.80 -26.20
CA LEU A 123 -28.23 7.11 -25.03
C LEU A 123 -27.30 7.27 -23.83
N ILE A 124 -26.00 6.99 -23.98
CA ILE A 124 -25.01 7.18 -22.91
C ILE A 124 -25.02 8.61 -22.38
N ARG A 125 -25.07 9.62 -23.27
CA ARG A 125 -25.12 11.04 -22.87
C ARG A 125 -26.38 11.37 -22.08
N SER A 126 -27.53 10.81 -22.47
CA SER A 126 -28.83 11.04 -21.84
C SER A 126 -28.93 10.46 -20.42
N ILE A 127 -28.11 9.47 -20.09
CA ILE A 127 -28.11 8.84 -18.76
C ILE A 127 -27.67 9.86 -17.70
N LYS A 128 -28.52 10.03 -16.70
CA LYS A 128 -28.18 10.68 -15.44
C LYS A 128 -27.89 9.59 -14.42
N VAL A 129 -26.63 9.42 -14.08
CA VAL A 129 -26.23 8.46 -13.03
C VAL A 129 -26.67 9.05 -11.69
N PRO A 130 -27.57 8.38 -10.95
CA PRO A 130 -27.97 8.85 -9.63
C PRO A 130 -26.79 8.72 -8.67
N THR A 131 -26.56 9.76 -7.87
CA THR A 131 -25.54 9.78 -6.82
C THR A 131 -26.16 10.27 -5.53
N CYS A 132 -25.73 9.71 -4.41
CA CYS A 132 -26.12 10.15 -3.08
C CYS A 132 -24.88 10.67 -2.35
N SER A 133 -24.97 11.82 -1.68
CA SER A 133 -23.93 12.23 -0.74
C SER A 133 -24.17 11.55 0.60
N LEU A 134 -23.11 11.36 1.39
CA LEU A 134 -23.22 10.72 2.72
C LEU A 134 -24.26 11.40 3.62
N ASP A 135 -24.36 12.74 3.57
CA ASP A 135 -25.35 13.52 4.33
C ASP A 135 -26.81 13.25 3.93
N LYS A 136 -27.04 12.62 2.78
CA LYS A 136 -28.36 12.37 2.19
C LYS A 136 -28.76 10.90 2.22
N TRP A 137 -28.02 10.04 2.90
CA TRP A 137 -28.37 8.62 3.01
C TRP A 137 -29.75 8.38 3.62
N ASN A 138 -30.22 9.26 4.50
CA ASN A 138 -31.55 9.16 5.11
C ASN A 138 -32.69 9.48 4.12
N ASN A 139 -32.38 9.95 2.91
CA ASN A 139 -33.36 10.16 1.86
C ASN A 139 -33.58 8.85 1.08
N ASN A 140 -34.58 8.10 1.52
CA ASN A 140 -34.96 6.81 0.92
C ASN A 140 -35.19 6.90 -0.59
N GLN A 141 -35.75 8.01 -1.10
CA GLN A 141 -36.01 8.17 -2.53
C GLN A 141 -34.70 8.24 -3.34
N ILE A 142 -33.72 9.01 -2.86
CA ILE A 142 -32.42 9.12 -3.54
C ILE A 142 -31.69 7.78 -3.47
N MET A 143 -31.66 7.15 -2.30
CA MET A 143 -31.02 5.85 -2.12
C MET A 143 -31.68 4.76 -2.97
N GLU A 144 -33.01 4.77 -3.09
CA GLU A 144 -33.76 3.84 -3.94
C GLU A 144 -33.45 4.07 -5.43
N CYS A 145 -33.31 5.32 -5.89
CA CYS A 145 -32.84 5.61 -7.24
C CYS A 145 -31.43 5.04 -7.50
N VAL A 146 -30.51 5.19 -6.54
CA VAL A 146 -29.15 4.63 -6.64
C VAL A 146 -29.19 3.10 -6.65
N TYR A 147 -29.98 2.49 -5.77
CA TYR A 147 -30.19 1.04 -5.72
C TYR A 147 -30.76 0.51 -7.04
N ASN A 148 -31.79 1.15 -7.58
CA ASN A 148 -32.44 0.74 -8.82
C ASN A 148 -31.45 0.77 -10.00
N TYR A 149 -30.57 1.76 -10.04
CA TYR A 149 -29.56 1.90 -11.10
C TYR A 149 -28.40 0.92 -10.94
N HIS A 150 -27.86 0.75 -9.73
CA HIS A 150 -26.64 -0.05 -9.52
C HIS A 150 -26.92 -1.53 -9.20
N LEU A 151 -27.96 -1.85 -8.44
CA LEU A 151 -28.16 -3.20 -7.89
C LEU A 151 -29.39 -3.93 -8.43
N LYS A 152 -30.55 -3.27 -8.60
CA LYS A 152 -31.83 -3.95 -8.93
C LYS A 152 -31.77 -4.84 -10.17
N CYS A 153 -31.06 -4.42 -11.22
CA CYS A 153 -30.94 -5.20 -12.46
C CYS A 153 -29.79 -6.23 -12.43
N ARG A 154 -28.95 -6.21 -11.39
CA ARG A 154 -27.73 -7.02 -11.29
C ARG A 154 -27.80 -8.10 -10.19
N LEU A 155 -28.81 -8.05 -9.32
CA LEU A 155 -29.04 -9.03 -8.27
C LEU A 155 -30.30 -9.86 -8.57
N SER A 156 -30.18 -11.18 -8.55
CA SER A 156 -31.32 -12.10 -8.71
C SER A 156 -32.15 -12.27 -7.43
N THR A 157 -31.63 -11.82 -6.28
CA THR A 157 -32.24 -11.99 -4.96
C THR A 157 -32.74 -10.65 -4.42
N HIS A 158 -33.89 -10.69 -3.75
CA HIS A 158 -34.43 -9.55 -3.03
C HIS A 158 -33.60 -9.32 -1.76
N ILE A 159 -32.55 -8.51 -1.85
CA ILE A 159 -31.73 -8.13 -0.69
C ILE A 159 -32.45 -7.00 0.05
N ASN A 160 -32.54 -7.09 1.38
CA ASN A 160 -33.02 -5.98 2.21
C ASN A 160 -31.92 -4.91 2.38
N TRP A 161 -31.56 -4.28 1.27
CA TRP A 161 -30.46 -3.33 1.19
C TRP A 161 -30.69 -2.12 2.12
N LEU A 162 -31.94 -1.68 2.28
CA LEU A 162 -32.28 -0.52 3.10
C LEU A 162 -32.00 -0.78 4.58
N GLU A 163 -32.40 -1.95 5.10
CA GLU A 163 -32.12 -2.36 6.47
C GLU A 163 -30.61 -2.45 6.72
N TRP A 164 -29.87 -3.02 5.77
CA TRP A 164 -28.42 -3.13 5.87
C TRP A 164 -27.72 -1.76 5.94
N PHE A 165 -28.12 -0.79 5.11
CA PHE A 165 -27.55 0.57 5.18
C PHE A 165 -27.89 1.27 6.50
N ASN A 166 -29.12 1.11 7.00
CA ASN A 166 -29.53 1.69 8.27
C ASN A 166 -28.73 1.11 9.44
N GLN A 167 -28.54 -0.22 9.49
CA GLN A 167 -27.71 -0.86 10.50
C GLN A 167 -26.26 -0.36 10.45
N TRP A 168 -25.68 -0.27 9.25
CA TRP A 168 -24.31 0.21 9.09
C TRP A 168 -24.13 1.69 9.49
N GLN A 169 -25.16 2.53 9.32
CA GLN A 169 -25.13 3.90 9.81
C GLN A 169 -25.04 3.98 11.35
N GLU A 170 -25.72 3.08 12.05
CA GLU A 170 -25.74 3.00 13.52
C GLU A 170 -24.46 2.40 14.11
N GLU A 171 -23.70 1.63 13.32
CA GLU A 171 -22.43 1.07 13.75
C GLU A 171 -21.35 2.12 14.02
N THR A 172 -20.52 1.85 15.03
CA THR A 172 -19.36 2.69 15.38
C THR A 172 -18.23 2.58 14.35
N SER A 173 -18.12 1.44 13.66
CA SER A 173 -17.16 1.26 12.56
C SER A 173 -17.68 1.93 11.30
N THR A 174 -16.83 2.75 10.67
CA THR A 174 -17.14 3.31 9.35
C THR A 174 -16.64 2.44 8.20
N ILE A 175 -15.96 1.33 8.50
CA ILE A 175 -15.42 0.40 7.50
C ILE A 175 -16.32 -0.82 7.35
N ILE A 176 -16.50 -1.25 6.10
CA ILE A 176 -17.04 -2.56 5.73
C ILE A 176 -16.07 -3.34 4.86
N GLU A 177 -16.24 -4.65 4.91
CA GLU A 177 -15.58 -5.62 4.05
C GLU A 177 -16.54 -6.06 2.94
N LEU A 178 -16.07 -6.04 1.70
CA LEU A 178 -16.85 -6.47 0.54
C LEU A 178 -16.03 -7.43 -0.32
N GLN A 179 -16.61 -8.59 -0.65
CA GLN A 179 -15.98 -9.55 -1.57
C GLN A 179 -15.65 -8.92 -2.92
N THR A 180 -14.47 -9.24 -3.46
CA THR A 180 -14.01 -8.64 -4.72
C THR A 180 -14.93 -8.87 -5.91
N LYS A 181 -15.67 -9.99 -5.93
CA LYS A 181 -16.60 -10.37 -7.00
C LYS A 181 -17.90 -9.54 -7.02
N LEU A 182 -18.16 -8.73 -6.00
CA LEU A 182 -19.41 -7.94 -5.89
C LEU A 182 -19.27 -6.56 -6.57
N HIS A 183 -19.01 -6.55 -7.87
CA HIS A 183 -18.78 -5.33 -8.67
C HIS A 183 -19.96 -4.33 -8.59
N ALA A 184 -21.19 -4.83 -8.64
CA ALA A 184 -22.39 -3.99 -8.55
C ALA A 184 -22.47 -3.22 -7.21
N TRP A 185 -22.04 -3.85 -6.12
CA TRP A 185 -21.98 -3.22 -4.79
C TRP A 185 -20.89 -2.16 -4.71
N LYS A 186 -19.70 -2.42 -5.26
CA LYS A 186 -18.63 -1.41 -5.34
C LYS A 186 -19.09 -0.14 -6.07
N ALA A 187 -19.75 -0.32 -7.21
CA ALA A 187 -20.32 0.80 -7.97
C ALA A 187 -21.36 1.58 -7.17
N MET A 188 -22.23 0.88 -6.43
CA MET A 188 -23.20 1.51 -5.53
C MET A 188 -22.50 2.29 -4.40
N LEU A 189 -21.54 1.69 -3.70
CA LEU A 189 -20.80 2.32 -2.60
C LEU A 189 -20.10 3.61 -3.06
N LYS A 190 -19.49 3.58 -4.25
CA LYS A 190 -18.90 4.78 -4.85
C LYS A 190 -19.94 5.86 -5.17
N ALA A 191 -21.11 5.46 -5.68
CA ALA A 191 -22.20 6.38 -6.03
C ALA A 191 -22.86 7.04 -4.82
N ILE A 192 -22.81 6.40 -3.65
CA ILE A 192 -23.32 6.94 -2.38
C ILE A 192 -22.25 7.68 -1.55
N GLY A 193 -21.04 7.88 -2.10
CA GLY A 193 -19.98 8.68 -1.49
C GLY A 193 -18.98 7.91 -0.61
N CYS A 194 -19.01 6.57 -0.59
CA CYS A 194 -17.98 5.78 0.09
C CYS A 194 -16.66 5.79 -0.69
N THR A 195 -15.57 5.60 0.04
CA THR A 195 -14.21 5.51 -0.51
C THR A 195 -13.63 4.12 -0.31
N GLU A 196 -12.95 3.60 -1.34
CA GLU A 196 -12.18 2.37 -1.21
C GLU A 196 -10.85 2.68 -0.51
N ILE A 197 -10.58 1.96 0.59
CA ILE A 197 -9.39 2.12 1.44
C ILE A 197 -8.57 0.82 1.49
N THR A 198 -8.75 -0.07 0.51
CA THR A 198 -8.04 -1.34 0.40
C THR A 198 -6.52 -1.09 0.36
N PRO A 199 -5.73 -1.60 1.31
CA PRO A 199 -4.34 -1.20 1.52
C PRO A 199 -3.30 -2.09 0.82
N PHE A 200 -3.73 -3.16 0.15
CA PHE A 200 -2.84 -4.14 -0.48
C PHE A 200 -2.82 -4.01 -2.01
N ASN A 201 -1.64 -4.18 -2.60
CA ASN A 201 -1.48 -4.25 -4.06
C ASN A 201 -1.91 -5.62 -4.61
N LYS A 202 -3.02 -5.60 -5.35
CA LYS A 202 -3.38 -6.28 -6.63
C LYS A 202 -3.04 -7.75 -6.92
N ASP A 203 -2.38 -8.51 -6.05
CA ASP A 203 -2.33 -9.97 -6.21
C ASP A 203 -3.54 -10.59 -5.50
N GLN A 204 -4.72 -10.26 -6.06
CA GLN A 204 -6.08 -10.72 -5.72
C GLN A 204 -6.43 -10.83 -4.23
N PRO A 205 -6.76 -9.71 -3.57
CA PRO A 205 -7.42 -9.84 -2.28
C PRO A 205 -8.81 -10.48 -2.48
N GLU A 206 -9.21 -11.38 -1.58
CA GLU A 206 -10.58 -11.94 -1.60
C GLU A 206 -11.63 -10.86 -1.26
N PHE A 207 -11.19 -9.77 -0.60
CA PHE A 207 -12.04 -8.71 -0.09
C PHE A 207 -11.46 -7.30 -0.32
N THR A 208 -12.33 -6.31 -0.40
CA THR A 208 -12.03 -4.87 -0.49
C THR A 208 -12.62 -4.16 0.71
N PHE A 209 -11.92 -3.15 1.22
CA PHE A 209 -12.37 -2.36 2.37
C PHE A 209 -12.90 -1.00 1.91
N TRP A 210 -14.09 -0.65 2.38
CA TRP A 210 -14.77 0.60 2.01
C TRP A 210 -15.12 1.41 3.25
N SER A 211 -14.88 2.71 3.21
CA SER A 211 -15.19 3.64 4.30
C SER A 211 -16.32 4.59 3.92
N ARG A 212 -17.22 4.85 4.87
CA ARG A 212 -18.23 5.91 4.82
C ARG A 212 -17.80 7.21 5.52
N SER A 213 -16.54 7.32 5.96
CA SER A 213 -16.02 8.53 6.60
C SER A 213 -15.43 9.48 5.55
N HIS A 214 -15.68 10.78 5.73
CA HIS A 214 -14.94 11.84 5.03
C HIS A 214 -13.80 12.42 5.88
N ASN A 215 -13.69 12.01 7.15
CA ASN A 215 -12.66 12.48 8.06
C ASN A 215 -11.43 11.53 7.98
N PRO A 216 -10.29 12.01 7.47
CA PRO A 216 -9.07 11.22 7.37
C PRO A 216 -8.57 10.71 8.74
N GLU A 217 -8.89 11.40 9.84
CA GLU A 217 -8.50 10.94 11.18
C GLU A 217 -9.28 9.70 11.63
N ILE A 218 -10.55 9.58 11.23
CA ILE A 218 -11.35 8.37 11.50
C ILE A 218 -10.82 7.23 10.65
N ASP A 219 -10.52 7.47 9.37
CA ASP A 219 -9.92 6.45 8.50
C ASP A 219 -8.55 6.01 9.01
N LYS A 220 -7.73 6.93 9.53
CA LYS A 220 -6.47 6.60 10.19
C LYS A 220 -6.66 5.71 11.41
N ALA A 221 -7.60 6.04 12.30
CA ALA A 221 -7.90 5.22 13.48
C ALA A 221 -8.38 3.81 13.08
N ASN A 222 -9.18 3.71 12.02
CA ASN A 222 -9.65 2.43 11.52
C ASN A 222 -8.54 1.63 10.80
N LEU A 223 -7.64 2.28 10.05
CA LEU A 223 -6.45 1.63 9.49
C LEU A 223 -5.52 1.13 10.60
N GLU A 224 -5.34 1.89 11.68
CA GLU A 224 -4.61 1.41 12.86
C GLU A 224 -5.26 0.17 13.49
N LEU A 225 -6.60 0.12 13.53
CA LEU A 225 -7.34 -1.06 13.99
C LEU A 225 -7.11 -2.26 13.08
N LEU A 226 -7.25 -2.09 11.76
CA LEU A 226 -6.97 -3.14 10.77
C LEU A 226 -5.53 -3.64 10.89
N TYR A 227 -4.57 -2.75 11.13
CA TYR A 227 -3.17 -3.14 11.39
C TYR A 227 -3.04 -4.00 12.65
N LYS A 228 -3.62 -3.55 13.77
CA LYS A 228 -3.59 -4.29 15.04
C LYS A 228 -4.25 -5.68 14.91
N GLN A 229 -5.28 -5.80 14.08
CA GLN A 229 -5.97 -7.06 13.79
C GLN A 229 -5.23 -7.95 12.78
N GLY A 230 -4.08 -7.51 12.26
CA GLY A 230 -3.26 -8.28 11.31
C GLY A 230 -3.74 -8.19 9.86
N PHE A 231 -4.72 -7.33 9.58
CA PHE A 231 -5.23 -7.07 8.23
C PHE A 231 -4.36 -6.09 7.44
N LEU A 232 -3.32 -5.46 8.01
CA LEU A 232 -2.39 -4.60 7.27
C LEU A 232 -0.94 -5.09 7.41
N ASN A 233 -0.19 -5.10 6.31
CA ASN A 233 1.27 -5.18 6.35
C ASN A 233 1.84 -3.75 6.16
N PRO A 234 2.32 -3.10 7.24
CA PRO A 234 2.70 -1.68 7.22
C PRO A 234 3.96 -1.42 6.40
N ILE A 235 4.73 -2.47 6.08
CA ILE A 235 5.99 -2.37 5.37
C ILE A 235 5.93 -3.30 4.16
N PRO A 236 6.00 -2.75 2.93
CA PRO A 236 6.01 -3.55 1.72
C PRO A 236 7.13 -4.60 1.78
N SER A 237 6.85 -5.83 1.33
CA SER A 237 7.86 -6.89 1.21
C SER A 237 9.09 -6.42 0.39
N THR A 238 8.86 -5.52 -0.56
CA THR A 238 9.88 -4.85 -1.37
C THR A 238 10.90 -4.08 -0.52
N PHE A 239 10.48 -3.42 0.56
CA PHE A 239 11.41 -2.72 1.47
C PHE A 239 12.41 -3.68 2.08
N TRP A 240 11.93 -4.76 2.72
CA TRP A 240 12.78 -5.75 3.36
C TRP A 240 13.67 -6.47 2.36
N LYS A 241 13.15 -6.79 1.18
CA LYS A 241 13.92 -7.37 0.06
C LYS A 241 15.07 -6.45 -0.36
N CYS A 242 14.79 -5.17 -0.62
CA CYS A 242 15.81 -4.19 -1.01
C CYS A 242 16.85 -3.99 0.11
N PHE A 243 16.42 -3.92 1.36
CA PHE A 243 17.32 -3.75 2.50
C PHE A 243 18.24 -4.95 2.70
N ARG A 244 17.69 -6.18 2.61
CA ARG A 244 18.47 -7.43 2.67
C ARG A 244 19.49 -7.50 1.54
N GLN A 245 19.09 -7.21 0.31
CA GLN A 245 20.01 -7.14 -0.84
C GLN A 245 21.14 -6.13 -0.62
N THR A 246 20.84 -5.01 0.00
CA THR A 246 21.84 -3.98 0.32
C THR A 246 22.84 -4.49 1.36
N LEU A 247 22.39 -5.21 2.39
CA LEU A 247 23.26 -5.84 3.38
C LEU A 247 24.13 -6.94 2.76
N ASP A 248 23.58 -7.75 1.85
CA ASP A 248 24.29 -8.85 1.21
C ASP A 248 25.36 -8.36 0.22
N LYS A 249 25.02 -7.35 -0.61
CA LYS A 249 25.94 -6.77 -1.60
C LYS A 249 27.02 -5.86 -1.00
N ASN A 250 26.92 -5.50 0.28
CA ASN A 250 27.86 -4.57 0.91
C ASN A 250 29.26 -5.19 1.05
N LYS A 251 30.22 -4.63 0.32
CA LYS A 251 31.63 -5.05 0.31
C LYS A 251 32.46 -4.57 1.50
N ARG A 252 31.93 -3.69 2.36
CA ARG A 252 32.66 -3.07 3.49
C ARG A 252 32.68 -3.94 4.77
N GLY A 253 32.45 -5.24 4.63
CA GLY A 253 32.51 -6.22 5.71
C GLY A 253 31.52 -5.94 6.85
N PHE A 254 31.81 -6.48 8.03
CA PHE A 254 30.95 -6.38 9.21
C PHE A 254 30.60 -4.93 9.58
N ASN A 255 31.60 -4.05 9.67
CA ASN A 255 31.39 -2.63 10.02
C ASN A 255 30.46 -1.91 9.03
N GLY A 256 30.59 -2.21 7.73
CA GLY A 256 29.70 -1.68 6.71
C GLY A 256 28.25 -2.14 6.89
N LYS A 257 28.05 -3.42 7.21
CA LYS A 257 26.72 -3.99 7.47
C LYS A 257 26.12 -3.44 8.76
N THR A 258 26.90 -3.33 9.84
CA THR A 258 26.50 -2.72 11.11
C THR A 258 26.05 -1.27 10.91
N ARG A 259 26.76 -0.51 10.07
CA ARG A 259 26.38 0.87 9.74
C ARG A 259 25.06 0.95 8.99
N ILE A 260 24.81 0.07 8.04
CA ILE A 260 23.53 0.06 7.30
C ILE A 260 22.40 -0.38 8.22
N LEU A 261 22.60 -1.45 8.98
CA LEU A 261 21.63 -1.97 9.93
C LEU A 261 21.29 -0.92 11.01
N SER A 262 22.25 -0.08 11.42
CA SER A 262 22.04 0.95 12.45
C SER A 262 21.02 2.02 12.05
N ILE A 263 20.73 2.18 10.75
CA ILE A 263 19.70 3.08 10.24
C ILE A 263 18.31 2.72 10.78
N ILE A 264 18.02 1.43 10.90
CA ILE A 264 16.69 0.91 11.25
C ILE A 264 16.65 0.21 12.61
N ALA A 265 17.82 -0.03 13.23
CA ALA A 265 17.96 -0.93 14.36
C ALA A 265 17.15 -0.48 15.61
N ASP A 266 17.02 0.83 15.85
CA ASP A 266 16.26 1.36 16.98
C ASP A 266 14.75 1.54 16.68
N ASN A 267 14.35 1.52 15.40
CA ASN A 267 12.95 1.74 14.98
C ASN A 267 12.10 0.46 14.99
N PHE A 268 12.73 -0.72 15.00
CA PHE A 268 12.04 -2.01 14.96
C PHE A 268 12.46 -2.91 16.13
N THR A 269 11.59 -3.85 16.52
CA THR A 269 11.89 -4.84 17.55
C THR A 269 12.94 -5.85 17.05
N TYR A 270 13.65 -6.49 17.98
CA TYR A 270 14.64 -7.53 17.65
C TYR A 270 14.03 -8.64 16.80
N ASP A 271 12.89 -9.18 17.24
CA ASP A 271 12.19 -10.26 16.57
C ASP A 271 11.77 -9.89 15.15
N TYR A 272 11.28 -8.67 14.98
CA TYR A 272 10.83 -8.18 13.68
C TYR A 272 11.99 -7.99 12.70
N ILE A 273 13.14 -7.47 13.15
CA ILE A 273 14.35 -7.36 12.31
C ILE A 273 14.90 -8.74 11.98
N ASN A 274 14.97 -9.64 12.97
CA ASN A 274 15.52 -10.99 12.80
C ASN A 274 14.70 -11.78 11.77
N THR A 275 13.37 -11.84 11.94
CA THR A 275 12.47 -12.56 11.03
C THR A 275 12.53 -12.03 9.59
N ASN A 276 12.64 -10.69 9.41
CA ASN A 276 12.62 -10.08 8.09
C ASN A 276 13.99 -9.99 7.39
N LEU A 277 15.11 -10.01 8.12
CA LEU A 277 16.45 -9.84 7.54
C LEU A 277 17.40 -11.03 7.80
N ASN A 278 16.98 -12.00 8.63
CA ASN A 278 17.77 -13.16 9.03
C ASN A 278 19.14 -12.79 9.62
N VAL A 279 19.14 -11.78 10.50
CA VAL A 279 20.33 -11.27 11.22
C VAL A 279 20.24 -11.60 12.69
N SER A 280 21.36 -12.07 13.25
CA SER A 280 21.48 -12.40 14.68
C SER A 280 21.17 -11.20 15.58
N ASN A 281 20.62 -11.46 16.77
CA ASN A 281 20.40 -10.44 17.80
C ASN A 281 21.68 -9.68 18.18
N ASP A 282 22.85 -10.34 18.16
CA ASP A 282 24.13 -9.67 18.43
C ASP A 282 24.43 -8.59 17.39
N ALA A 283 24.24 -8.88 16.11
CA ALA A 283 24.42 -7.90 15.03
C ALA A 283 23.48 -6.69 15.20
N ILE A 284 22.23 -6.91 15.63
CA ILE A 284 21.26 -5.85 15.92
C ILE A 284 21.73 -5.02 17.12
N CYS A 285 22.22 -5.67 18.18
CA CYS A 285 22.77 -5.01 19.37
C CYS A 285 23.97 -4.11 19.00
N TYR A 286 24.91 -4.63 18.20
CA TYR A 286 26.04 -3.84 17.69
C TYR A 286 25.58 -2.66 16.83
N ALA A 287 24.57 -2.84 15.99
CA ALA A 287 24.01 -1.77 15.16
C ALA A 287 23.37 -0.66 16.00
N ARG A 288 22.59 -0.99 17.05
CA ARG A 288 22.04 0.00 17.99
C ARG A 288 23.14 0.74 18.74
N LYS A 289 24.16 0.03 19.22
CA LYS A 289 25.32 0.65 19.88
C LYS A 289 26.04 1.62 18.93
N HIS A 290 26.20 1.23 17.66
CA HIS A 290 26.76 2.09 16.63
C HIS A 290 25.90 3.33 16.39
N ALA A 291 24.57 3.20 16.26
CA ALA A 291 23.66 4.33 16.08
C ALA A 291 23.80 5.36 17.22
N ARG A 292 23.89 4.88 18.47
CA ARG A 292 24.05 5.74 19.65
C ARG A 292 25.40 6.46 19.71
N LEU A 293 26.47 5.81 19.27
CA LEU A 293 27.83 6.36 19.36
C LEU A 293 28.19 7.28 18.18
N HIS A 294 27.64 7.02 17.00
CA HIS A 294 28.07 7.70 15.76
C HIS A 294 26.92 8.35 14.98
N GLY A 295 25.67 8.05 15.33
CA GLY A 295 24.48 8.36 14.54
C GLY A 295 24.08 7.19 13.63
N PRO A 296 22.78 7.01 13.34
CA PRO A 296 22.29 5.99 12.40
C PRO A 296 22.89 6.18 11.01
N GLY A 297 23.49 5.13 10.42
CA GLY A 297 24.08 5.22 9.06
C GLY A 297 25.41 6.00 8.95
N CYS A 298 25.83 6.68 10.01
CA CYS A 298 27.03 7.52 10.01
C CYS A 298 28.33 6.71 9.99
N VAL A 299 29.43 7.32 9.55
CA VAL A 299 30.75 6.70 9.63
C VAL A 299 31.26 6.76 11.07
N ALA A 300 31.85 5.67 11.56
CA ALA A 300 32.51 5.66 12.86
C ALA A 300 33.63 6.70 12.90
N LEU A 301 33.69 7.51 13.96
CA LEU A 301 34.72 8.52 14.13
C LEU A 301 36.11 7.86 14.23
N ASN A 302 37.08 8.36 13.46
CA ASN A 302 38.47 7.94 13.58
C ASN A 302 38.98 8.33 14.97
N LYS A 303 39.60 7.39 15.69
CA LYS A 303 40.23 7.71 16.97
C LYS A 303 41.37 8.72 16.74
N PRO A 304 41.56 9.74 17.60
CA PRO A 304 42.70 10.63 17.49
C PRO A 304 43.99 9.82 17.66
N ILE A 305 44.99 10.13 16.84
CA ILE A 305 46.33 9.54 16.93
C ILE A 305 46.99 10.15 18.18
N ILE A 306 47.20 9.33 19.22
CA ILE A 306 47.87 9.78 20.45
C ILE A 306 49.38 9.58 20.26
N THR A 307 50.13 10.68 20.07
CA THR A 307 51.59 10.69 20.16
C THR A 307 52.01 10.80 21.62
N ARG A 308 52.85 9.87 22.10
CA ARG A 308 53.47 9.92 23.42
C ARG A 308 54.94 10.31 23.25
N GLN A 309 55.39 11.37 23.92
CA GLN A 309 56.81 11.69 24.04
C GLN A 309 57.36 11.11 25.34
N LYS A 310 58.57 10.53 25.28
CA LYS A 310 59.25 9.99 26.45
C LYS A 310 59.85 11.15 27.25
N ILE A 311 59.59 11.20 28.56
CA ILE A 311 60.19 12.21 29.46
C ILE A 311 61.71 12.01 29.47
N LEU A 312 62.48 13.11 29.37
CA LEU A 312 63.94 13.07 29.50
C LEU A 312 64.34 12.59 30.90
N ALA A 313 65.43 11.82 31.01
CA ALA A 313 65.93 11.29 32.28
C ALA A 313 66.14 12.38 33.36
N LYS A 314 66.61 13.57 32.97
CA LYS A 314 66.78 14.73 33.88
C LYS A 314 65.45 15.21 34.48
N LYS A 315 64.41 15.31 33.65
CA LYS A 315 63.05 15.68 34.11
C LYS A 315 62.42 14.57 34.95
N GLN A 316 62.72 13.31 34.66
CA GLN A 316 62.26 12.18 35.46
C GLN A 316 62.87 12.22 36.87
N GLN A 317 64.18 12.43 36.98
CA GLN A 317 64.85 12.58 38.28
C GLN A 317 64.31 13.76 39.08
N ALA A 318 64.06 14.91 38.42
CA ALA A 318 63.44 16.07 39.07
C ALA A 318 62.03 15.75 39.58
N LEU A 319 61.23 15.03 38.80
CA LEU A 319 59.88 14.63 39.18
C LEU A 319 59.90 13.64 40.36
N ASP A 320 60.81 12.66 40.33
CA ASP A 320 60.97 11.70 41.42
C ASP A 320 61.39 12.41 42.72
N ALA A 321 62.35 13.33 42.65
CA ALA A 321 62.77 14.14 43.79
C ALA A 321 61.62 14.99 44.35
N PHE A 322 60.81 15.60 43.48
CA PHE A 322 59.64 16.39 43.86
C PHE A 322 58.55 15.54 44.55
N LEU A 323 58.33 14.31 44.07
CA LEU A 323 57.31 13.41 44.62
C LEU A 323 57.75 12.71 45.92
N MET A 324 59.04 12.71 46.23
CA MET A 324 59.59 12.21 47.49
C MET A 324 59.69 13.30 48.57
N ASP A 325 59.45 14.56 48.22
CA ASP A 325 59.50 15.68 49.17
C ASP A 325 58.28 15.67 50.10
N LYS A 326 58.53 15.67 51.41
CA LYS A 326 57.51 15.77 52.46
C LYS A 326 56.73 17.09 52.40
N ALA A 327 57.20 18.13 51.71
CA ALA A 327 56.45 19.36 51.45
C ALA A 327 55.27 19.13 50.51
N HIS A 328 55.37 18.17 49.58
CA HIS A 328 54.38 17.94 48.52
C HIS A 328 53.54 16.67 48.74
N VAL A 329 54.07 15.72 49.50
CA VAL A 329 53.51 14.38 49.62
C VAL A 329 53.53 13.89 51.08
N VAL A 330 52.56 13.03 51.43
CA VAL A 330 52.46 12.37 52.74
C VAL A 330 52.60 10.87 52.54
N MET A 331 53.54 10.25 53.24
CA MET A 331 53.68 8.80 53.27
C MET A 331 52.57 8.17 54.11
N SER A 332 51.93 7.13 53.58
CA SER A 332 51.00 6.32 54.35
C SER A 332 51.73 5.50 55.41
N SER A 333 51.23 5.52 56.64
CA SER A 333 51.74 4.67 57.72
C SER A 333 51.14 3.26 57.74
N TYR A 334 50.14 2.98 56.91
CA TYR A 334 49.36 1.73 56.95
C TYR A 334 49.09 1.11 55.57
N LYS A 335 49.45 1.78 54.47
CA LYS A 335 49.26 1.28 53.11
C LYS A 335 50.58 1.24 52.36
N THR A 336 51.00 0.04 51.97
CA THR A 336 52.16 -0.20 51.12
C THR A 336 51.71 -0.65 49.72
N ASP A 337 52.54 -0.39 48.72
CA ASP A 337 52.35 -0.89 47.37
C ASP A 337 52.63 -2.40 47.33
N THR A 338 51.73 -3.18 46.72
CA THR A 338 51.81 -4.65 46.79
C THR A 338 52.94 -5.25 45.97
N ALA A 339 53.55 -4.49 45.05
CA ALA A 339 54.66 -4.97 44.21
C ALA A 339 56.03 -4.58 44.79
N THR A 340 56.15 -3.39 45.37
CA THR A 340 57.43 -2.84 45.89
C THR A 340 57.55 -2.92 47.42
N ASN A 341 56.43 -3.14 48.11
CA ASN A 341 56.32 -3.10 49.57
C ASN A 341 56.70 -1.75 50.21
N GLU A 342 56.80 -0.69 49.40
CA GLU A 342 57.08 0.67 49.86
C GLU A 342 55.80 1.41 50.27
N PRO A 343 55.86 2.40 51.19
CA PRO A 343 54.71 3.21 51.57
C PRO A 343 54.06 3.93 50.39
N VAL A 344 52.73 3.87 50.31
CA VAL A 344 51.97 4.65 49.32
C VAL A 344 52.04 6.14 49.69
N HIS A 345 52.30 6.95 48.69
CA HIS A 345 52.51 8.38 48.78
C HIS A 345 51.24 9.16 48.36
N TYR A 346 50.68 9.97 49.26
CA TYR A 346 49.48 10.79 49.01
C TYR A 346 49.85 12.24 48.73
N LEU A 347 49.37 12.78 47.61
CA LEU A 347 49.58 14.17 47.22
C LEU A 347 48.87 15.13 48.20
N LYS A 348 49.57 16.16 48.69
CA LYS A 348 48.99 17.17 49.60
C LYS A 348 48.07 18.18 48.91
N HIS A 349 48.14 18.29 47.58
CA HIS A 349 47.37 19.24 46.77
C HIS A 349 46.84 18.62 45.48
N THR A 350 46.00 19.36 44.75
CA THR A 350 45.50 18.96 43.44
C THR A 350 46.64 18.78 42.43
N LYS A 351 46.44 17.88 41.46
CA LYS A 351 47.43 17.61 40.41
C LYS A 351 47.87 18.90 39.68
N LYS A 352 46.92 19.82 39.42
CA LYS A 352 47.21 21.10 38.76
C LYS A 352 48.14 21.99 39.59
N ALA A 353 47.84 22.18 40.87
CA ALA A 353 48.65 23.04 41.75
C ALA A 353 50.05 22.48 42.01
N LEU A 354 50.18 21.15 42.13
CA LEU A 354 51.50 20.50 42.25
C LEU A 354 52.30 20.58 40.95
N TRP A 355 51.63 20.52 39.80
CA TRP A 355 52.27 20.68 38.50
C TRP A 355 52.82 22.10 38.30
N GLU A 356 52.07 23.12 38.72
CA GLU A 356 52.54 24.52 38.71
C GLU A 356 53.75 24.70 39.63
N LYS A 357 53.70 24.19 40.86
CA LYS A 357 54.84 24.22 41.81
C LYS A 357 56.07 23.47 41.31
N PHE A 358 55.88 22.36 40.60
CA PHE A 358 56.98 21.62 39.99
C PHE A 358 57.70 22.48 38.93
N HIS A 359 56.96 23.19 38.07
CA HIS A 359 57.54 24.10 37.07
C HIS A 359 58.21 25.33 37.69
N GLU A 360 57.73 25.81 38.83
CA GLU A 360 58.38 26.88 39.59
C GLU A 360 59.72 26.44 40.20
N GLN A 361 59.79 25.21 40.72
CA GLN A 361 60.98 24.67 41.40
C GLN A 361 62.01 24.08 40.43
N TYR A 362 61.54 23.57 39.30
CA TYR A 362 62.36 23.01 38.23
C TYR A 362 62.01 23.68 36.89
N PRO A 363 62.33 24.97 36.72
CA PRO A 363 62.19 25.63 35.43
C PRO A 363 63.09 24.92 34.41
N ASP A 364 62.53 24.75 33.21
CA ASP A 364 63.09 23.91 32.12
C ASP A 364 64.57 24.16 31.78
#